data_AF-A0A523VRQ9-F1
#
_entry.id   AF-A0A523VRQ9-F1
#
_cell.length_a   1.000
_cell.length_b   1.000
_cell.length_c   1.000
_cell.angle_alpha   90.00
_cell.angle_beta   90.00
_cell.angle_gamma   90.00
#
_symmetry.space_group_name_H-M   'P 1'
#
loop_
_entity.id
_entity.type
_entity.pdbx_description
1 polymer ?
#
loop_
_entity_poly.entity_id
_entity_poly.type
_entity_poly.pdbx_seq_one_letter_code
_entity_poly.pdbx_strand_id
1 'polypeptide(L)' 'MTNSQFFEHIESNIKAILQKALNSEELSSDEALELLKVKGKEFFALQYVADQICFEKMQNIVTFVINR' A
#
# COMPACT_ATOMS: atom_id res chain seq x y z
N MET A 1 10.87 5.21 -11.69
CA MET A 1 10.82 6.46 -10.91
C MET A 1 11.19 6.11 -9.47
N THR A 2 12.10 6.86 -8.86
CA THR A 2 12.65 6.56 -7.54
C THR A 2 11.56 6.59 -6.46
N ASN A 3 11.43 5.50 -5.70
CA ASN A 3 10.43 5.24 -4.65
C ASN A 3 10.31 6.32 -3.55
N SER A 4 11.18 7.33 -3.51
CA SER A 4 11.34 8.26 -2.38
C SER A 4 10.17 9.23 -2.18
N GLN A 5 9.60 9.76 -3.26
CA GLN A 5 8.71 10.94 -3.18
C GLN A 5 7.41 10.69 -2.39
N PHE A 6 6.88 9.46 -2.41
CA PHE A 6 5.65 9.11 -1.70
C PHE A 6 5.88 8.89 -0.20
N PHE A 7 7.13 8.65 0.20
CA PHE A 7 7.53 8.44 1.59
C PHE A 7 8.17 9.69 2.22
N GLU A 8 8.18 10.81 1.48
CA GLU A 8 8.64 12.10 1.97
C GLU A 8 7.55 12.76 2.80
N HIS A 9 7.91 13.16 4.02
CA HIS A 9 7.04 13.88 4.96
C HIS A 9 5.77 13.13 5.40
N ILE A 10 5.75 11.79 5.34
CA ILE A 10 4.71 10.98 6.00
C ILE A 10 5.16 10.56 7.41
N GLU A 11 4.19 10.27 8.28
CA GLU A 11 4.48 9.80 9.64
C GLU A 11 5.33 8.52 9.65
N SER A 12 6.25 8.42 10.62
CA SER A 12 7.26 7.35 10.67
C SER A 12 6.67 5.97 10.95
N ASN A 13 5.60 5.89 11.74
CA ASN A 13 4.80 4.69 11.97
C ASN A 13 4.17 4.19 10.67
N ILE A 14 3.49 5.06 9.91
CA ILE A 14 2.84 4.70 8.64
C ILE A 14 3.89 4.25 7.63
N LYS A 15 5.03 4.95 7.55
CA LYS A 15 6.16 4.55 6.72
C LYS A 15 6.65 3.14 7.04
N ALA A 16 6.82 2.80 8.32
CA ALA A 16 7.27 1.47 8.73
C ALA A 16 6.27 0.38 8.33
N ILE A 17 4.97 0.61 8.54
CA ILE A 17 3.89 -0.31 8.17
C ILE A 17 3.87 -0.52 6.65
N LEU A 18 3.95 0.56 5.87
CA LEU A 18 3.97 0.49 4.40
C LEU A 18 5.21 -0.24 3.87
N GLN A 19 6.36 -0.06 4.53
CA GLN A 19 7.59 -0.75 4.15
C GLN A 19 7.54 -2.25 4.46
N LYS A 20 6.92 -2.63 5.58
CA LYS A 20 6.61 -4.02 5.93
C LYS A 20 5.74 -4.67 4.85
N ALA A 21 4.69 -3.97 4.40
CA ALA A 21 3.82 -4.45 3.33
C ALA A 21 4.57 -4.65 2.00
N LEU A 22 5.48 -3.74 1.63
CA LEU A 22 6.33 -3.89 0.44
C LEU A 22 7.28 -5.09 0.52
N ASN A 23 7.74 -5.43 1.73
CA ASN A 23 8.57 -6.62 1.95
C ASN A 23 7.76 -7.93 1.95
N SER A 24 6.46 -7.89 1.62
CA SER A 24 5.53 -9.03 1.70
C SER A 24 5.40 -9.62 3.10
N GLU A 25 5.66 -8.82 4.13
CA GLU A 25 5.43 -9.21 5.52
C GLU A 25 3.96 -8.99 5.91
N GLU A 26 3.44 -9.85 6.78
CA GLU A 26 2.04 -9.79 7.21
C GLU A 26 1.79 -8.60 8.16
N LEU A 27 0.71 -7.87 7.91
CA LEU A 27 0.29 -6.76 8.76
C LEU A 27 -0.62 -7.25 9.89
N SER A 28 -0.39 -6.74 11.10
CA SER A 28 -1.29 -6.98 12.22
C SER A 28 -2.61 -6.22 12.04
N SER A 29 -3.64 -6.62 12.80
CA SER A 29 -4.92 -5.89 12.78
C SER A 29 -4.78 -4.44 13.25
N ASP A 30 -3.89 -4.17 14.20
CA ASP A 30 -3.62 -2.81 14.67
C ASP A 30 -2.91 -1.97 13.61
N GLU A 31 -1.91 -2.54 12.92
CA GLU A 31 -1.22 -1.89 11.81
C GLU A 31 -2.20 -1.57 10.67
N ALA A 32 -3.11 -2.50 10.34
CA ALA A 32 -4.15 -2.30 9.35
C ALA A 32 -5.15 -1.19 9.76
N LEU A 33 -5.51 -1.15 11.04
CA LEU A 33 -6.42 -0.14 11.58
C LEU A 33 -5.82 1.27 11.51
N GLU A 34 -4.50 1.41 11.70
CA GLU A 34 -3.81 2.68 11.48
C GLU A 34 -3.86 3.10 10.01
N LEU A 35 -3.63 2.17 9.06
CA LEU A 35 -3.75 2.46 7.62
C LEU A 35 -5.16 2.88 7.21
N LEU A 36 -6.21 2.41 7.87
CA LEU A 36 -7.59 2.81 7.57
C LEU A 36 -7.91 4.26 7.99
N LYS A 37 -7.12 4.85 8.88
CA LYS A 37 -7.34 6.23 9.38
C LYS A 37 -6.59 7.28 8.58
N VAL A 38 -5.61 6.88 7.77
CA VAL A 38 -4.71 7.82 7.08
C VAL A 38 -5.46 8.67 6.07
N LYS A 39 -4.99 9.91 5.88
CA LYS A 39 -5.54 10.90 4.94
C LYS A 39 -4.39 11.64 4.28
N GLY A 40 -4.67 12.45 3.26
CA GLY A 40 -3.65 13.31 2.65
C GLY A 40 -2.49 12.53 2.05
N LYS A 41 -1.24 12.89 2.43
CA LYS A 41 -0.02 12.34 1.81
C LYS A 41 0.18 10.86 2.11
N GLU A 42 -0.12 10.46 3.34
CA GLU A 42 -0.08 9.08 3.81
C GLU A 42 -1.03 8.20 2.99
N PHE A 43 -2.19 8.73 2.62
CA PHE A 43 -3.15 8.02 1.79
C PHE A 43 -2.64 7.81 0.36
N PHE A 44 -1.98 8.81 -0.23
CA PHE A 44 -1.33 8.63 -1.53
C PHE A 44 -0.18 7.61 -1.47
N ALA A 45 0.58 7.59 -0.38
CA ALA A 45 1.62 6.59 -0.16
C ALA A 45 1.03 5.17 -0.04
N LEU A 46 -0.08 5.02 0.68
CA LEU A 46 -0.82 3.76 0.79
C LEU A 46 -1.31 3.26 -0.57
N GLN A 47 -1.93 4.14 -1.37
CA GLN A 47 -2.38 3.80 -2.73
C GLN A 47 -1.22 3.31 -3.59
N TYR A 48 -0.10 4.04 -3.59
CA TYR A 48 1.09 3.65 -4.33
C TYR A 48 1.60 2.25 -3.94
N VAL A 49 1.69 1.97 -2.64
CA VAL A 49 2.15 0.67 -2.14
C VAL A 49 1.18 -0.45 -2.55
N ALA A 50 -0.13 -0.22 -2.44
CA ALA A 50 -1.14 -1.17 -2.87
C ALA A 50 -1.06 -1.47 -4.38
N ASP A 51 -0.87 -0.43 -5.21
CA ASP A 51 -0.70 -0.57 -6.65
C ASP A 51 0.56 -1.36 -7.00
N GLN A 52 1.68 -1.12 -6.32
CA GLN A 52 2.92 -1.89 -6.51
C GLN A 52 2.70 -3.37 -6.18
N ILE A 53 2.11 -3.67 -5.01
CA ILE A 53 1.83 -5.05 -4.60
C ILE A 53 0.90 -5.73 -5.61
N CYS A 54 -0.13 -5.02 -6.08
CA CYS A 54 -1.05 -5.52 -7.10
C CYS A 54 -0.33 -5.81 -8.42
N PHE A 55 0.52 -4.89 -8.88
CA PHE A 55 1.28 -5.04 -10.10
C PHE A 55 2.24 -6.23 -10.03
N GLU A 56 2.98 -6.39 -8.93
CA GLU A 56 3.88 -7.52 -8.71
C GLU A 56 3.15 -8.87 -8.73
N LYS A 57 1.95 -8.94 -8.15
CA LYS A 57 1.17 -10.17 -8.06
C LYS A 57 0.38 -10.51 -9.33
N MET A 58 -0.20 -9.51 -9.98
CA MET A 58 -1.16 -9.70 -11.06
C MET A 58 -0.58 -9.40 -12.45
N GLN A 59 0.61 -8.80 -12.54
CA GLN A 59 1.26 -8.44 -13.80
C GLN A 59 0.35 -7.62 -14.73
N ASN A 60 -0.46 -6.72 -14.14
CA ASN A 60 -1.44 -5.90 -14.85
C ASN A 60 -2.55 -6.70 -15.58
N ILE A 61 -2.83 -7.93 -15.14
CA ILE A 61 -3.96 -8.74 -15.61
C ILE A 61 -5.19 -8.44 -14.74
N VAL A 62 -6.30 -8.09 -15.39
CA VAL A 62 -7.59 -7.87 -14.72
C VAL A 62 -8.55 -9.01 -15.09
N THR A 63 -9.03 -9.72 -14.08
CA THR A 63 -10.00 -10.81 -14.24
C THR A 63 -11.41 -10.31 -13.89
N PHE A 64 -12.39 -10.60 -14.74
CA PHE A 64 -13.79 -10.29 -14.50
C PHE A 64 -14.63 -11.57 -14.50
N VAL A 65 -15.64 -11.63 -13.62
CA VAL A 65 -16.59 -12.75 -13.54
C VAL A 65 -17.95 -12.26 -14.04
N ILE A 66 -18.51 -12.93 -15.05
CA ILE A 66 -19.84 -12.63 -15.60
C ILE A 66 -20.81 -13.69 -15.08
N ASN A 67 -21.67 -13.31 -14.13
CA ASN A 67 -22.84 -14.11 -13.75
C ASN A 67 -23.99 -13.78 -14.71
N ARG A 68 -24.55 -14.82 -15.35
CA ARG A 68 -25.71 -14.75 -16.24
C ARG A 68 -26.97 -15.18 -15.51
#